data_AF-A0A814EJQ5-F1
#
_entry.id   AF-A0A814EJQ5-F1
#
_cell.length_a   1.000
_cell.length_b   1.000
_cell.length_c   1.000
_cell.angle_alpha   90.00
_cell.angle_beta   90.00
_cell.angle_gamma   90.00
#
_symmetry.space_group_name_H-M   'P 1'
#
loop_
_entity.id
_entity.type
_entity.pdbx_description
1 polymer ?
#
loop_
_entity_poly.entity_id
_entity_poly.type
_entity_poly.pdbx_seq_one_letter_code
_entity_poly.pdbx_strand_id
1 'polypeptide(L)'
;MDKTEPYLSYYRRRWGFLTLLIAGVCLFAYSIVPRINFEASKLSATYDFFLPRSLQCSHKNRTRLESGRLHLARSRVIICGMVRDHEMEIPRIRQQIEEITSLFADYVIIIVENDSKDGTRRELIRWAQDKKVAGRIHVIGCGNKANDDRPCNLSLARTAADHPPDQSRIEKMVQLRNIYMKYIEDNTQLPQYEYILVQDFDLVTYTYIDGFLSTGFHLQTDPTIDAICANGVYNHVLFGRKKYVDPYAHKDEQNQNWSVKYNEIWSSFFRLYPCSIDLVPVRSCFSGATFYRYSSIKGKRYRTYLDSYKQPICEHVGLHETLNKVYLNSEMILYVIKNDA
;
A
#
# COMPACT_ATOMS: atom_id res chain seq x y z
N MET A 1 -42.40 -34.06 49.86
CA MET A 1 -41.97 -32.64 49.80
C MET A 1 -40.94 -32.52 48.70
N ASP A 2 -41.38 -31.91 47.60
CA ASP A 2 -40.70 -31.84 46.32
C ASP A 2 -39.53 -30.83 46.39
N LYS A 3 -38.30 -31.26 46.06
CA LYS A 3 -37.07 -30.47 46.17
C LYS A 3 -36.57 -29.95 44.81
N THR A 4 -37.45 -29.80 43.83
CA THR A 4 -37.08 -29.42 42.45
C THR A 4 -37.30 -27.93 42.12
N GLU A 5 -38.03 -27.17 42.93
CA GLU A 5 -38.38 -25.77 42.63
C GLU A 5 -37.22 -24.72 42.67
N PRO A 6 -36.18 -24.80 43.54
CA PRO A 6 -35.23 -23.67 43.64
C PRO A 6 -34.23 -23.62 42.47
N TYR A 7 -34.02 -24.70 41.72
CA TYR A 7 -33.05 -24.76 40.63
C TYR A 7 -33.59 -24.14 39.31
N LEU A 8 -34.88 -24.31 39.01
CA LEU A 8 -35.49 -23.76 37.78
C LEU A 8 -35.60 -22.23 37.80
N SER A 9 -35.82 -21.65 38.98
CA SER A 9 -35.87 -20.20 39.23
C SER A 9 -34.54 -19.51 38.91
N TYR A 10 -33.42 -20.12 39.31
CA TYR A 10 -32.08 -19.57 39.09
C TYR A 10 -31.68 -19.57 37.60
N TYR A 11 -31.97 -20.67 36.88
CA TYR A 11 -31.69 -20.74 35.45
C TYR A 11 -32.58 -19.80 34.63
N ARG A 12 -33.88 -19.64 34.94
CA ARG A 12 -34.74 -18.69 34.23
C ARG A 12 -34.26 -17.24 34.34
N ARG A 13 -33.75 -16.81 35.50
CA ARG A 13 -33.18 -15.46 35.67
C ARG A 13 -31.89 -15.27 34.87
N ARG A 14 -31.02 -16.27 34.84
CA ARG A 14 -29.72 -16.20 34.15
C ARG A 14 -29.88 -16.23 32.63
N TRP A 15 -30.80 -17.05 32.12
CA TRP A 15 -31.14 -17.06 30.69
C TRP A 15 -31.85 -15.75 30.30
N GLY A 16 -32.81 -15.25 31.09
CA GLY A 16 -33.47 -13.97 30.80
C GLY A 16 -32.50 -12.78 30.69
N PHE A 17 -31.47 -12.74 31.54
CA PHE A 17 -30.43 -11.71 31.47
C PHE A 17 -29.53 -11.86 30.24
N LEU A 18 -29.16 -13.09 29.87
CA LEU A 18 -28.36 -13.35 28.68
C LEU A 18 -29.14 -13.02 27.39
N THR A 19 -30.43 -13.35 27.32
CA THR A 19 -31.28 -13.01 26.17
C THR A 19 -31.46 -11.50 26.02
N LEU A 20 -31.64 -10.78 27.13
CA LEU A 20 -31.70 -9.31 27.12
C LEU A 20 -30.37 -8.66 26.70
N LEU A 21 -29.24 -9.23 27.12
CA LEU A 21 -27.92 -8.75 26.70
C LEU A 21 -27.71 -8.97 25.19
N ILE A 22 -28.03 -10.15 24.68
CA ILE A 22 -27.93 -10.48 23.23
C ILE A 22 -28.89 -9.59 22.43
N ALA A 23 -30.12 -9.41 22.88
CA ALA A 23 -31.09 -8.52 22.22
C ALA A 23 -30.59 -7.06 22.22
N GLY A 24 -29.99 -6.60 23.32
CA GLY A 24 -29.37 -5.27 23.41
C GLY A 24 -28.22 -5.09 22.43
N VAL A 25 -27.32 -6.08 22.31
CA VAL A 25 -26.21 -6.06 21.34
C VAL A 25 -26.73 -6.10 19.90
N CYS A 26 -27.73 -6.93 19.60
CA CYS A 26 -28.34 -7.00 18.28
C CYS A 26 -29.06 -5.70 17.90
N LEU A 27 -29.81 -5.09 18.80
CA LEU A 27 -30.49 -3.81 18.57
C LEU A 27 -29.50 -2.64 18.42
N PHE A 28 -28.40 -2.66 19.18
CA PHE A 28 -27.31 -1.70 19.03
C PHE A 28 -26.60 -1.86 17.68
N ALA A 29 -26.28 -3.09 17.28
CA ALA A 29 -25.70 -3.37 15.96
C ALA A 29 -26.65 -2.97 14.82
N TYR A 30 -27.94 -3.29 14.93
CA TYR A 30 -28.94 -2.98 13.91
C TYR A 30 -29.27 -1.50 13.78
N SER A 31 -29.10 -0.70 14.85
CA SER A 31 -29.34 0.75 14.81
C SER A 31 -28.12 1.55 14.35
N ILE A 32 -26.91 1.02 14.56
CA ILE A 32 -25.65 1.72 14.25
C ILE A 32 -25.10 1.34 12.88
N VAL A 33 -25.12 0.05 12.52
CA VAL A 33 -24.54 -0.43 11.25
C VAL A 33 -25.17 0.26 10.01
N PRO A 34 -26.50 0.44 9.92
CA PRO A 34 -27.11 1.15 8.79
C PRO A 34 -26.77 2.64 8.77
N ARG A 35 -26.62 3.29 9.94
CA ARG A 35 -26.23 4.70 10.02
C ARG A 35 -24.78 4.92 9.60
N ILE A 36 -23.88 4.01 9.99
CA ILE A 36 -22.47 4.02 9.55
C ILE A 36 -22.38 3.84 8.02
N ASN A 37 -23.13 2.89 7.45
CA ASN A 37 -23.14 2.65 6.01
C ASN A 37 -23.76 3.82 5.22
N PHE A 38 -24.78 4.47 5.78
CA PHE A 38 -25.42 5.65 5.16
C PHE A 38 -24.54 6.90 5.19
N GLU A 39 -23.76 7.13 6.26
CA GLU A 39 -22.79 8.24 6.29
C GLU A 39 -21.57 7.97 5.40
N ALA A 40 -21.06 6.72 5.34
CA ALA A 40 -19.93 6.35 4.50
C ALA A 40 -20.19 6.58 3.00
N SER A 41 -21.43 6.39 2.54
CA SER A 41 -21.83 6.61 1.13
C SER A 41 -22.04 8.09 0.75
N LYS A 42 -22.39 8.96 1.70
CA LYS A 42 -22.52 10.41 1.47
C LYS A 42 -21.21 11.18 1.52
N LEU A 43 -20.20 10.61 2.17
CA LEU A 43 -18.89 11.20 2.34
C LEU A 43 -18.03 11.19 1.04
N SER A 44 -18.38 10.42 0.00
CA SER A 44 -17.53 10.26 -1.17
C SER A 44 -17.44 11.47 -2.13
N ALA A 45 -18.29 12.50 -1.95
CA ALA A 45 -18.47 13.52 -2.99
C ALA A 45 -17.75 14.87 -2.75
N THR A 46 -17.17 15.14 -1.58
CA THR A 46 -16.36 16.35 -1.33
C THR A 46 -15.63 16.22 0.01
N TYR A 47 -14.42 15.66 0.01
CA TYR A 47 -13.59 15.59 1.20
C TYR A 47 -12.53 16.71 1.18
N ASP A 48 -12.82 17.83 1.86
CA ASP A 48 -11.77 18.59 2.54
C ASP A 48 -11.36 17.77 3.77
N PHE A 49 -10.49 16.77 3.56
CA PHE A 49 -10.09 15.86 4.63
C PHE A 49 -9.05 16.52 5.53
N PHE A 50 -9.43 16.77 6.78
CA PHE A 50 -8.50 17.20 7.82
C PHE A 50 -7.71 16.00 8.33
N LEU A 51 -6.38 15.99 8.10
CA LEU A 51 -5.50 14.99 8.70
C LEU A 51 -5.64 15.02 10.23
N PRO A 52 -5.83 13.86 10.90
CA PRO A 52 -5.82 13.81 12.34
C PRO A 52 -4.54 14.47 12.86
N ARG A 53 -4.64 15.39 13.84
CA ARG A 53 -3.46 16.03 14.45
C ARG A 53 -2.39 15.04 14.91
N SER A 54 -2.80 13.83 15.29
CA SER A 54 -1.90 12.74 15.70
C SER A 54 -1.13 12.07 14.54
N LEU A 55 -1.34 12.49 13.30
CA LEU A 55 -0.56 12.14 12.11
C LEU A 55 0.11 13.37 11.48
N GLN A 56 -0.18 14.57 11.98
CA GLN A 56 0.48 15.79 11.53
C GLN A 56 1.88 15.81 12.15
N CYS A 57 2.86 15.57 11.31
CA CYS A 57 4.25 15.59 11.71
C CYS A 57 4.69 17.03 11.96
N SER A 58 5.06 17.32 13.21
CA SER A 58 5.86 18.50 13.51
C SER A 58 7.23 18.27 12.89
N HIS A 59 7.40 18.58 11.60
CA HIS A 59 8.72 18.51 10.97
C HIS A 59 9.61 19.56 11.64
N LYS A 60 10.39 19.12 12.62
CA LYS A 60 11.23 20.00 13.44
C LYS A 60 12.38 20.62 12.63
N ASN A 61 12.69 20.07 11.46
CA ASN A 61 13.84 20.49 10.67
C ASN A 61 13.43 20.87 9.24
N ARG A 62 13.05 22.14 9.03
CA ARG A 62 12.72 22.68 7.70
C ARG A 62 13.89 22.61 6.72
N THR A 63 15.12 22.76 7.20
CA THR A 63 16.33 22.67 6.36
C THR A 63 16.47 21.29 5.73
N ARG A 64 16.11 20.24 6.47
CA ARG A 64 16.08 18.87 5.95
C ARG A 64 15.11 18.72 4.79
N LEU A 65 13.86 19.16 4.97
CA LEU A 65 12.83 19.08 3.93
C LEU A 65 13.24 19.87 2.68
N GLU A 66 13.83 21.05 2.87
CA GLU A 66 14.31 21.87 1.77
C GLU A 66 15.46 21.20 1.01
N SER A 67 16.43 20.61 1.71
CA SER A 67 17.51 19.83 1.07
C SER A 67 16.95 18.65 0.28
N GLY A 68 15.98 17.93 0.85
CA GLY A 68 15.29 16.84 0.18
C GLY A 68 14.53 17.29 -1.06
N ARG A 69 13.78 18.40 -0.96
CA ARG A 69 13.09 19.04 -2.09
C ARG A 69 14.05 19.40 -3.21
N LEU A 70 15.16 20.07 -2.89
CA LEU A 70 16.19 20.42 -3.86
C LEU A 70 16.83 19.18 -4.50
N HIS A 71 16.97 18.08 -3.76
CA HIS A 71 17.47 16.83 -4.31
C HIS A 71 16.47 16.15 -5.24
N LEU A 72 15.21 16.02 -4.86
CA LEU A 72 14.19 15.41 -5.73
C LEU A 72 13.98 16.26 -6.99
N ALA A 73 13.95 17.59 -6.88
CA ALA A 73 13.75 18.51 -7.99
C ALA A 73 14.85 18.48 -9.08
N ARG A 74 15.98 17.81 -8.83
CA ARG A 74 17.04 17.54 -9.83
C ARG A 74 17.18 16.05 -10.19
N SER A 75 16.39 15.18 -9.55
CA SER A 75 16.42 13.74 -9.74
C SER A 75 15.33 13.30 -10.70
N ARG A 76 15.47 12.12 -11.28
CA ARG A 76 14.49 11.52 -12.18
C ARG A 76 13.99 10.22 -11.59
N VAL A 77 12.69 9.98 -11.71
CA VAL A 77 12.03 8.82 -11.10
C VAL A 77 11.22 8.01 -12.11
N ILE A 78 11.28 6.68 -11.99
CA ILE A 78 10.32 5.78 -12.62
C ILE A 78 9.29 5.41 -11.56
N ILE A 79 8.00 5.69 -11.78
CA ILE A 79 6.93 5.29 -10.88
C ILE A 79 6.26 4.03 -11.44
N CYS A 80 6.23 2.96 -10.67
CA CYS A 80 5.63 1.69 -11.07
C CYS A 80 4.44 1.35 -10.19
N GLY A 81 3.34 0.91 -10.81
CA GLY A 81 2.18 0.40 -10.10
C GLY A 81 1.43 -0.65 -10.91
N MET A 82 0.51 -1.33 -10.23
CA MET A 82 -0.35 -2.35 -10.83
C MET A 82 -1.80 -2.00 -10.54
N VAL A 83 -2.71 -2.34 -11.46
CA VAL A 83 -4.13 -1.99 -11.32
C VAL A 83 -5.01 -2.99 -12.06
N ARG A 84 -6.16 -3.32 -11.46
CA ARG A 84 -7.16 -4.22 -12.02
C ARG A 84 -8.56 -3.83 -11.55
N ASP A 85 -9.52 -3.68 -12.46
CA ASP A 85 -10.93 -3.44 -12.11
C ASP A 85 -11.14 -2.19 -11.21
N HIS A 86 -10.54 -1.05 -11.59
CA HIS A 86 -10.55 0.23 -10.88
C HIS A 86 -10.94 1.42 -11.79
N GLU A 87 -11.85 1.22 -12.76
CA GLU A 87 -12.24 2.26 -13.72
C GLU A 87 -12.62 3.59 -13.05
N MET A 88 -13.39 3.52 -11.96
CA MET A 88 -13.91 4.69 -11.26
C MET A 88 -12.86 5.44 -10.45
N GLU A 89 -11.80 4.75 -10.03
CA GLU A 89 -10.72 5.29 -9.20
C GLU A 89 -9.58 5.90 -10.03
N ILE A 90 -9.48 5.62 -11.34
CA ILE A 90 -8.41 6.14 -12.21
C ILE A 90 -8.21 7.67 -12.11
N PRO A 91 -9.26 8.53 -12.12
CA PRO A 91 -9.06 9.98 -11.98
C PRO A 91 -8.34 10.37 -10.68
N ARG A 92 -8.61 9.64 -9.60
CA ARG A 92 -8.00 9.88 -8.30
C ARG A 92 -6.56 9.36 -8.23
N ILE A 93 -6.34 8.16 -8.76
CA ILE A 93 -5.00 7.58 -8.90
C ILE A 93 -4.10 8.52 -9.70
N ARG A 94 -4.62 9.05 -10.82
CA ARG A 94 -3.96 10.08 -11.62
C ARG A 94 -3.56 11.29 -10.78
N GLN A 95 -4.49 11.88 -10.02
CA GLN A 95 -4.22 13.06 -9.20
C GLN A 95 -3.09 12.79 -8.17
N GLN A 96 -3.15 11.65 -7.48
CA GLN A 96 -2.14 11.28 -6.48
C GLN A 96 -0.75 11.10 -7.10
N ILE A 97 -0.66 10.42 -8.25
CA ILE A 97 0.62 10.19 -8.92
C ILE A 97 1.16 11.51 -9.50
N GLU A 98 0.31 12.35 -10.12
CA GLU A 98 0.74 13.63 -10.66
C GLU A 98 1.30 14.56 -9.57
N GLU A 99 0.71 14.57 -8.37
CA GLU A 99 1.24 15.30 -7.20
C GLU A 99 2.66 14.83 -6.85
N ILE A 100 2.91 13.52 -6.81
CA ILE A 100 4.24 12.96 -6.53
C ILE A 100 5.23 13.29 -7.65
N THR A 101 4.82 13.18 -8.92
CA THR A 101 5.72 13.47 -10.05
C THR A 101 6.18 14.92 -10.09
N SER A 102 5.39 15.85 -9.55
CA SER A 102 5.73 17.27 -9.47
C SER A 102 6.97 17.56 -8.62
N LEU A 103 7.40 16.60 -7.79
CA LEU A 103 8.60 16.70 -6.96
C LEU A 103 9.91 16.49 -7.74
N PHE A 104 9.85 15.94 -8.96
CA PHE A 104 11.00 15.47 -9.72
C PHE A 104 11.28 16.32 -10.97
N ALA A 105 12.54 16.31 -11.41
CA ALA A 105 12.93 16.99 -12.65
C ALA A 105 12.34 16.33 -13.89
N ASP A 106 12.26 15.00 -13.86
CA ASP A 106 11.75 14.18 -14.95
C ASP A 106 11.16 12.88 -14.39
N TYR A 107 10.17 12.33 -15.09
CA TYR A 107 9.50 11.11 -14.65
C TYR A 107 8.95 10.28 -15.79
N VAL A 108 8.83 8.98 -15.54
CA VAL A 108 8.06 8.02 -16.33
C VAL A 108 7.17 7.22 -15.40
N ILE A 109 5.91 7.00 -15.79
CA ILE A 109 4.94 6.17 -15.06
C ILE A 109 4.75 4.87 -15.85
N ILE A 110 4.92 3.73 -15.19
CA ILE A 110 4.72 2.40 -15.76
C ILE A 110 3.59 1.72 -14.99
N ILE A 111 2.54 1.36 -15.72
CA ILE A 111 1.32 0.80 -15.14
C ILE A 111 1.13 -0.59 -15.72
N VAL A 112 1.20 -1.62 -14.89
CA VAL A 112 0.82 -2.98 -15.29
C VAL A 112 -0.67 -3.13 -15.05
N GLU A 113 -1.45 -3.22 -16.12
CA GLU A 113 -2.86 -3.59 -16.03
C GLU A 113 -3.00 -5.11 -16.23
N ASN A 114 -3.85 -5.78 -15.44
CA ASN A 114 -3.89 -7.24 -15.40
C ASN A 114 -5.29 -7.88 -15.37
N ASP A 115 -5.89 -8.01 -16.55
CA ASP A 115 -7.15 -8.70 -16.83
C ASP A 115 -8.38 -8.01 -16.23
N SER A 116 -8.44 -6.69 -16.38
CA SER A 116 -9.62 -5.91 -16.01
C SER A 116 -10.84 -6.28 -16.88
N LYS A 117 -12.00 -6.35 -16.26
CA LYS A 117 -13.32 -6.64 -16.84
C LYS A 117 -14.15 -5.37 -17.04
N ASP A 118 -13.75 -4.26 -16.42
CA ASP A 118 -14.36 -2.94 -16.55
C ASP A 118 -13.58 -2.05 -17.55
N GLY A 119 -13.87 -0.75 -17.58
CA GLY A 119 -13.19 0.21 -18.44
C GLY A 119 -11.79 0.66 -17.98
N THR A 120 -11.19 0.04 -16.96
CA THR A 120 -9.87 0.42 -16.40
C THR A 120 -8.83 0.67 -17.49
N ARG A 121 -8.63 -0.29 -18.38
CA ARG A 121 -7.63 -0.18 -19.45
C ARG A 121 -7.89 1.01 -20.35
N ARG A 122 -9.14 1.22 -20.77
CA ARG A 122 -9.53 2.34 -21.62
C ARG A 122 -9.19 3.68 -20.96
N GLU A 123 -9.49 3.85 -19.68
CA GLU A 123 -9.19 5.08 -18.95
C GLU A 123 -7.69 5.30 -18.77
N LEU A 124 -6.91 4.25 -18.52
CA LEU A 124 -5.44 4.35 -18.48
C LEU A 124 -4.84 4.76 -19.83
N ILE A 125 -5.33 4.20 -20.94
CA ILE A 125 -4.89 4.58 -22.29
C ILE A 125 -5.25 6.04 -22.59
N ARG A 126 -6.46 6.47 -22.24
CA ARG A 126 -6.87 7.88 -22.36
C ARG A 126 -5.95 8.80 -21.56
N TRP A 127 -5.59 8.41 -20.34
CA TRP A 127 -4.64 9.17 -19.53
C TRP A 127 -3.26 9.24 -20.18
N ALA A 128 -2.74 8.12 -20.70
CA ALA A 128 -1.45 8.08 -21.39
C ALA A 128 -1.40 8.92 -22.68
N GLN A 129 -2.55 9.20 -23.29
CA GLN A 129 -2.71 10.04 -24.48
C GLN A 129 -2.92 11.53 -24.18
N ASP A 130 -3.10 11.91 -22.91
CA ASP A 130 -3.26 13.31 -22.53
C ASP A 130 -2.00 14.10 -22.91
N LYS A 131 -2.20 15.22 -23.62
CA LYS A 131 -1.14 16.07 -24.16
C LYS A 131 -0.13 16.52 -23.09
N LYS A 132 -0.54 16.66 -21.83
CA LYS A 132 0.35 17.09 -20.73
C LYS A 132 1.37 16.03 -20.33
N VAL A 133 1.07 14.75 -20.55
CA VAL A 133 1.86 13.60 -20.09
C VAL A 133 2.20 12.62 -21.21
N ALA A 134 1.88 12.97 -22.46
CA ALA A 134 2.12 12.15 -23.63
C ALA A 134 3.60 11.72 -23.71
N GLY A 135 3.82 10.41 -23.86
CA GLY A 135 5.16 9.82 -23.88
C GLY A 135 5.79 9.58 -22.49
N ARG A 136 5.12 9.94 -21.40
CA ARG A 136 5.58 9.71 -20.02
C ARG A 136 4.88 8.55 -19.32
N ILE A 137 3.77 8.05 -19.87
CA ILE A 137 2.97 6.99 -19.26
C ILE A 137 2.96 5.76 -20.16
N HIS A 138 3.37 4.63 -19.61
CA HIS A 138 3.44 3.35 -20.28
C HIS A 138 2.52 2.34 -19.59
N VAL A 139 1.34 2.13 -20.17
CA VAL A 139 0.40 1.08 -19.78
C VAL A 139 0.84 -0.21 -20.46
N ILE A 140 1.22 -1.20 -19.66
CA ILE A 140 1.78 -2.49 -20.09
C ILE A 140 1.03 -3.65 -19.43
N GLY A 141 1.54 -4.86 -19.58
CA GLY A 141 0.91 -6.09 -19.09
C GLY A 141 0.06 -6.78 -20.15
N CYS A 142 -0.43 -6.07 -21.16
CA CYS A 142 -1.25 -6.68 -22.20
C CYS A 142 -1.02 -5.99 -23.55
N GLY A 143 -1.20 -6.74 -24.65
CA GLY A 143 -0.82 -6.30 -25.98
C GLY A 143 0.66 -6.55 -26.31
N ASN A 144 1.12 -6.03 -27.46
CA ASN A 144 2.48 -6.27 -27.98
C ASN A 144 3.42 -5.08 -27.73
N LYS A 145 2.88 -3.96 -27.25
CA LYS A 145 3.60 -2.72 -27.00
C LYS A 145 2.94 -1.94 -25.86
N ALA A 146 3.64 -0.97 -25.30
CA ALA A 146 3.05 -0.04 -24.34
C ALA A 146 1.89 0.73 -24.98
N ASN A 147 0.87 1.02 -24.17
CA ASN A 147 -0.33 1.78 -24.53
C ASN A 147 -1.18 1.13 -25.64
N ASP A 148 -1.13 -0.19 -25.75
CA ASP A 148 -2.01 -0.97 -26.62
C ASP A 148 -3.45 -0.96 -26.06
N ASP A 149 -4.45 -0.61 -26.87
CA ASP A 149 -5.85 -0.47 -26.44
C ASP A 149 -6.64 -1.78 -26.49
N ARG A 150 -6.03 -2.88 -26.95
CA ARG A 150 -6.67 -4.20 -27.00
C ARG A 150 -7.05 -4.68 -25.60
N PRO A 151 -8.14 -5.46 -25.45
CA PRO A 151 -8.51 -6.07 -24.18
C PRO A 151 -7.36 -6.89 -23.58
N CYS A 152 -7.22 -6.81 -22.26
CA CYS A 152 -6.18 -7.54 -21.57
C CYS A 152 -6.51 -9.03 -21.46
N ASN A 153 -5.50 -9.86 -21.73
CA ASN A 153 -5.56 -11.30 -21.48
C ASN A 153 -4.17 -11.85 -21.14
N LEU A 154 -3.75 -11.66 -19.89
CA LEU A 154 -2.65 -12.37 -19.25
C LEU A 154 -3.05 -13.77 -18.77
N SER A 155 -4.36 -14.08 -18.78
CA SER A 155 -4.92 -15.34 -18.28
C SER A 155 -4.61 -15.59 -16.79
N LEU A 156 -4.57 -14.52 -15.98
CA LEU A 156 -4.30 -14.60 -14.55
C LEU A 156 -5.61 -14.60 -13.76
N ALA A 157 -5.78 -15.65 -12.93
CA ALA A 157 -6.94 -15.82 -12.07
C ALA A 157 -7.17 -14.56 -11.20
N ARG A 158 -8.45 -14.22 -10.98
CA ARG A 158 -8.81 -13.16 -10.03
C ARG A 158 -8.53 -13.67 -8.62
N THR A 159 -7.90 -12.82 -7.81
CA THR A 159 -7.72 -13.09 -6.39
C THR A 159 -9.04 -12.72 -5.69
N ALA A 160 -9.62 -13.61 -4.88
CA ALA A 160 -10.77 -13.23 -4.06
C ALA A 160 -10.30 -12.38 -2.87
N ALA A 161 -11.06 -11.33 -2.53
CA ALA A 161 -10.70 -10.36 -1.49
C ALA A 161 -10.51 -11.00 -0.09
N ASP A 162 -11.21 -12.11 0.19
CA ASP A 162 -11.26 -12.72 1.53
C ASP A 162 -10.29 -13.90 1.73
N HIS A 163 -9.40 -14.18 0.76
CA HIS A 163 -8.46 -15.29 0.89
C HIS A 163 -7.11 -14.84 1.49
N PRO A 164 -6.59 -15.56 2.50
CA PRO A 164 -5.24 -15.34 3.00
C PRO A 164 -4.22 -15.47 1.86
N PRO A 165 -2.99 -14.93 2.01
CA PRO A 165 -1.97 -15.03 0.98
C PRO A 165 -1.60 -16.49 0.71
N ASP A 166 -2.29 -17.11 -0.25
CA ASP A 166 -1.94 -18.42 -0.78
C ASP A 166 -0.83 -18.29 -1.82
N GLN A 167 -0.18 -19.41 -2.12
CA GLN A 167 0.98 -19.41 -3.00
C GLN A 167 0.66 -18.87 -4.41
N SER A 168 -0.52 -19.22 -4.95
CA SER A 168 -0.92 -18.80 -6.30
C SER A 168 -1.13 -17.29 -6.39
N ARG A 169 -1.70 -16.68 -5.34
CA ARG A 169 -1.85 -15.21 -5.23
C ARG A 169 -0.49 -14.54 -5.28
N ILE A 170 0.48 -15.02 -4.49
CA ILE A 170 1.79 -14.38 -4.41
C ILE A 170 2.61 -14.61 -5.67
N GLU A 171 2.56 -15.81 -6.26
CA GLU A 171 3.19 -16.09 -7.56
C GLU A 171 2.65 -15.18 -8.66
N LYS A 172 1.34 -14.90 -8.67
CA LYS A 172 0.74 -13.91 -9.56
C LYS A 172 1.34 -12.51 -9.31
N MET A 173 1.46 -12.06 -8.07
CA MET A 173 2.08 -10.77 -7.75
C MET A 173 3.54 -10.70 -8.21
N VAL A 174 4.31 -11.79 -8.05
CA VAL A 174 5.67 -11.92 -8.57
C VAL A 174 5.69 -11.74 -10.09
N GLN A 175 4.80 -12.44 -10.82
CA GLN A 175 4.71 -12.32 -12.28
C GLN A 175 4.43 -10.88 -12.70
N LEU A 176 3.41 -10.26 -12.10
CA LEU A 176 3.00 -8.90 -12.44
C LEU A 176 4.08 -7.86 -12.14
N ARG A 177 4.73 -7.93 -10.97
CA ARG A 177 5.81 -6.99 -10.63
C ARG A 177 7.02 -7.16 -11.55
N ASN A 178 7.32 -8.39 -11.95
CA ASN A 178 8.42 -8.64 -12.88
C ASN A 178 8.13 -8.20 -14.32
N ILE A 179 6.87 -7.93 -14.71
CA ILE A 179 6.54 -7.35 -16.02
C ILE A 179 7.16 -5.95 -16.15
N TYR A 180 6.95 -5.05 -15.17
CA TYR A 180 7.57 -3.72 -15.25
C TYR A 180 9.09 -3.78 -15.05
N MET A 181 9.61 -4.70 -14.23
CA MET A 181 11.07 -4.86 -14.09
C MET A 181 11.72 -5.22 -15.43
N LYS A 182 11.13 -6.17 -16.17
CA LYS A 182 11.58 -6.51 -17.51
C LYS A 182 11.45 -5.33 -18.48
N TYR A 183 10.31 -4.64 -18.45
CA TYR A 183 10.09 -3.49 -19.33
C TYR A 183 11.12 -2.37 -19.11
N ILE A 184 11.48 -2.09 -17.84
CA ILE A 184 12.50 -1.10 -17.50
C ILE A 184 13.87 -1.49 -18.05
N GLU A 185 14.23 -2.77 -17.97
CA GLU A 185 15.53 -3.26 -18.45
C GLU A 185 15.64 -3.32 -19.97
N ASP A 186 14.57 -3.70 -20.65
CA ASP A 186 14.53 -3.77 -22.11
C ASP A 186 14.48 -2.36 -22.75
N ASN A 187 14.10 -1.34 -21.99
CA ASN A 187 14.03 0.04 -22.47
C ASN A 187 15.40 0.73 -22.37
N THR A 188 15.94 1.24 -23.48
CA THR A 188 17.26 1.88 -23.52
C THR A 188 17.32 3.25 -22.82
N GLN A 189 16.17 3.88 -22.59
CA GLN A 189 16.03 5.21 -21.98
C GLN A 189 15.48 5.16 -20.54
N LEU A 190 15.34 4.02 -19.89
CA LEU A 190 14.98 3.99 -18.46
C LEU A 190 16.18 3.78 -17.52
N PRO A 191 17.27 3.11 -17.94
CA PRO A 191 18.43 2.90 -17.08
C PRO A 191 19.17 4.17 -16.63
N GLN A 192 18.90 5.35 -17.21
CA GLN A 192 19.48 6.60 -16.74
C GLN A 192 18.75 7.22 -15.54
N TYR A 193 17.57 6.72 -15.15
CA TYR A 193 16.82 7.25 -14.00
C TYR A 193 17.49 6.83 -12.69
N GLU A 194 17.49 7.74 -11.71
CA GLU A 194 18.17 7.52 -10.42
C GLU A 194 17.33 6.65 -9.47
N TYR A 195 16.01 6.81 -9.52
CA TYR A 195 15.09 6.20 -8.57
C TYR A 195 13.96 5.42 -9.25
N ILE A 196 13.51 4.36 -8.59
CA ILE A 196 12.23 3.70 -8.85
C ILE A 196 11.35 3.89 -7.61
N LEU A 197 10.15 4.43 -7.80
CA LEU A 197 9.10 4.44 -6.79
C LEU A 197 8.07 3.38 -7.16
N VAL A 198 7.96 2.33 -6.36
CA VAL A 198 6.88 1.34 -6.51
C VAL A 198 5.75 1.75 -5.58
N GLN A 199 4.53 1.89 -6.10
CA GLN A 199 3.33 2.19 -5.31
C GLN A 199 2.15 1.33 -5.77
N ASP A 200 1.35 0.88 -4.82
CA ASP A 200 0.09 0.19 -5.08
C ASP A 200 -0.97 1.21 -5.50
N PHE A 201 -1.44 1.11 -6.75
CA PHE A 201 -2.35 2.08 -7.36
C PHE A 201 -3.82 1.81 -7.02
N ASP A 202 -4.14 0.63 -6.50
CA ASP A 202 -5.43 0.29 -5.92
C ASP A 202 -5.65 0.89 -4.52
N LEU A 203 -4.61 1.51 -3.93
CA LEU A 203 -4.74 2.22 -2.66
C LEU A 203 -5.19 3.66 -2.86
N VAL A 204 -6.31 4.01 -2.25
CA VAL A 204 -6.77 5.39 -2.17
C VAL A 204 -6.14 6.05 -0.95
N THR A 205 -5.11 6.86 -1.18
CA THR A 205 -4.32 7.48 -0.09
C THR A 205 -4.39 9.00 -0.03
N TYR A 206 -4.08 9.56 1.14
CA TYR A 206 -3.51 10.89 1.29
C TYR A 206 -2.00 10.74 1.55
N THR A 207 -1.20 11.34 0.68
CA THR A 207 0.26 11.30 0.74
C THR A 207 0.79 12.51 1.49
N TYR A 208 1.61 12.29 2.51
CA TYR A 208 2.30 13.38 3.19
C TYR A 208 3.59 13.75 2.41
N ILE A 209 3.54 14.86 1.68
CA ILE A 209 4.65 15.30 0.82
C ILE A 209 5.94 15.51 1.61
N ASP A 210 5.87 16.07 2.81
CA ASP A 210 7.05 16.25 3.66
C ASP A 210 7.79 14.94 3.92
N GLY A 211 7.08 13.82 4.01
CA GLY A 211 7.66 12.48 4.11
C GLY A 211 8.44 12.05 2.87
N PHE A 212 7.98 12.42 1.67
CA PHE A 212 8.71 12.22 0.42
C PHE A 212 9.95 13.11 0.36
N LEU A 213 9.83 14.39 0.74
CA LEU A 213 10.97 15.31 0.80
C LEU A 213 12.04 14.80 1.78
N SER A 214 11.60 14.37 2.95
CA SER A 214 12.39 13.72 3.98
C SER A 214 13.12 12.47 3.47
N THR A 215 12.46 11.63 2.67
CA THR A 215 13.08 10.50 1.95
C THR A 215 14.15 10.99 0.97
N GLY A 216 13.87 12.05 0.21
CA GLY A 216 14.84 12.68 -0.69
C GLY A 216 16.10 13.17 0.01
N PHE A 217 15.97 13.73 1.21
CA PHE A 217 17.12 14.13 2.03
C PHE A 217 17.99 12.92 2.41
N HIS A 218 17.38 11.82 2.83
CA HIS A 218 18.10 10.61 3.20
C HIS A 218 18.83 9.97 2.03
N LEU A 219 18.16 9.90 0.87
CA LEU A 219 18.78 9.42 -0.36
C LEU A 219 19.90 10.36 -0.85
N GLN A 220 19.83 11.65 -0.57
CA GLN A 220 20.94 12.55 -0.85
C GLN A 220 22.12 12.31 0.10
N THR A 221 21.83 12.13 1.38
CA THR A 221 22.82 12.15 2.47
C THR A 221 23.57 10.82 2.59
N ASP A 222 22.89 9.69 2.40
CA ASP A 222 23.51 8.37 2.39
C ASP A 222 23.30 7.68 1.02
N PRO A 223 24.31 7.77 0.11
CA PRO A 223 24.26 7.11 -1.20
C PRO A 223 24.23 5.57 -1.12
N THR A 224 24.45 4.98 0.05
CA THR A 224 24.47 3.52 0.25
C THR A 224 23.11 2.93 0.64
N ILE A 225 22.10 3.77 0.93
CA ILE A 225 20.73 3.29 1.17
C ILE A 225 20.18 2.68 -0.13
N ASP A 226 19.70 1.43 -0.07
CA ASP A 226 19.14 0.74 -1.24
C ASP A 226 17.66 1.06 -1.43
N ALA A 227 16.89 1.07 -0.32
CA ALA A 227 15.45 1.29 -0.35
C ALA A 227 14.91 1.97 0.92
N ILE A 228 13.86 2.76 0.74
CA ILE A 228 13.10 3.43 1.80
C ILE A 228 11.60 3.21 1.58
N CYS A 229 10.94 2.49 2.49
CA CYS A 229 9.51 2.22 2.42
C CYS A 229 8.67 3.27 3.16
N ALA A 230 7.41 3.35 2.76
CA ALA A 230 6.41 4.20 3.38
C ALA A 230 5.96 3.65 4.73
N ASN A 231 5.50 4.57 5.58
CA ASN A 231 4.76 4.28 6.79
C ASN A 231 3.26 4.38 6.50
N GLY A 232 2.73 3.35 5.84
CA GLY A 232 1.32 3.26 5.50
C GLY A 232 0.44 3.03 6.73
N VAL A 233 -0.59 3.85 6.90
CA VAL A 233 -1.50 3.81 8.06
C VAL A 233 -2.94 3.92 7.58
N TYR A 234 -3.86 3.15 8.16
CA TYR A 234 -5.29 3.32 7.96
C TYR A 234 -6.06 3.32 9.28
N ASN A 235 -7.22 3.97 9.32
CA ASN A 235 -8.10 3.95 10.48
C ASN A 235 -9.05 2.75 10.40
N HIS A 236 -9.04 1.90 11.43
CA HIS A 236 -10.08 0.90 11.60
C HIS A 236 -11.37 1.59 12.06
N VAL A 237 -12.44 1.44 11.27
CA VAL A 237 -13.74 2.10 11.46
C VAL A 237 -14.33 1.80 12.84
N LEU A 238 -14.11 0.60 13.38
CA LEU A 238 -14.42 0.31 14.77
C LEU A 238 -13.27 0.72 15.70
N PHE A 239 -13.57 1.59 16.66
CA PHE A 239 -12.75 2.03 17.79
C PHE A 239 -11.63 3.05 17.51
N GLY A 240 -11.53 3.61 16.30
CA GLY A 240 -10.53 4.66 16.00
C GLY A 240 -9.07 4.20 16.16
N ARG A 241 -8.84 2.88 16.11
CA ARG A 241 -7.49 2.30 16.17
C ARG A 241 -6.84 2.41 14.79
N LYS A 242 -5.63 2.93 14.75
CA LYS A 242 -4.80 2.96 13.55
C LYS A 242 -4.18 1.57 13.34
N LYS A 243 -4.08 1.09 12.11
CA LYS A 243 -3.35 -0.14 11.75
C LYS A 243 -2.30 0.17 10.69
N TYR A 244 -1.17 -0.51 10.80
CA TYR A 244 -0.12 -0.51 9.79
C TYR A 244 -0.59 -1.26 8.54
N VAL A 245 -0.33 -0.68 7.37
CA VAL A 245 -0.70 -1.25 6.06
C VAL A 245 0.32 -2.30 5.66
N ASP A 246 -0.17 -3.40 5.09
CA ASP A 246 0.64 -4.51 4.56
C ASP A 246 1.74 -5.02 5.54
N PRO A 247 1.34 -5.55 6.71
CA PRO A 247 2.29 -6.18 7.63
C PRO A 247 2.92 -7.46 7.06
N TYR A 248 2.42 -7.98 5.93
CA TYR A 248 2.92 -9.19 5.28
C TYR A 248 4.28 -8.96 4.60
N ALA A 249 4.49 -7.77 4.01
CA ALA A 249 5.77 -7.36 3.45
C ALA A 249 6.83 -6.96 4.50
N HIS A 250 6.49 -6.92 5.79
CA HIS A 250 7.37 -6.40 6.84
C HIS A 250 8.25 -7.48 7.50
N LYS A 251 9.56 -7.20 7.63
CA LYS A 251 10.51 -7.99 8.44
C LYS A 251 11.46 -7.05 9.18
N ASP A 252 11.52 -7.15 10.51
CA ASP A 252 12.48 -6.41 11.34
C ASP A 252 13.91 -6.96 11.21
N GLU A 253 14.89 -6.19 11.66
CA GLU A 253 16.24 -6.70 11.88
C GLU A 253 16.35 -7.67 13.06
N GLN A 254 15.68 -7.34 14.16
CA GLN A 254 15.83 -8.04 15.44
C GLN A 254 14.91 -9.25 15.58
N ASN A 255 13.82 -9.28 14.81
CA ASN A 255 12.76 -10.25 14.98
C ASN A 255 12.51 -11.01 13.69
N GLN A 256 13.24 -12.11 13.55
CA GLN A 256 13.21 -12.95 12.37
C GLN A 256 12.02 -13.93 12.35
N ASN A 257 11.23 -14.00 13.42
CA ASN A 257 10.04 -14.86 13.50
C ASN A 257 8.90 -14.24 12.69
N TRP A 258 9.01 -14.43 11.38
CA TRP A 258 8.04 -13.99 10.39
C TRP A 258 6.80 -14.91 10.45
N SER A 259 5.67 -14.37 10.87
CA SER A 259 4.36 -14.92 10.52
C SER A 259 3.39 -13.78 10.33
N VAL A 260 2.47 -13.92 9.38
CA VAL A 260 1.49 -12.87 9.05
C VAL A 260 0.71 -12.45 10.29
N LYS A 261 0.20 -13.43 11.05
CA LYS A 261 -0.57 -13.20 12.28
C LYS A 261 0.24 -12.48 13.36
N TYR A 262 1.52 -12.82 13.50
CA TYR A 262 2.41 -12.14 14.43
C TYR A 262 2.65 -10.69 14.01
N ASN A 263 2.96 -10.46 12.74
CA ASN A 263 3.17 -9.12 12.20
C ASN A 263 1.90 -8.27 12.25
N GLU A 264 0.71 -8.86 12.08
CA GLU A 264 -0.55 -8.12 12.24
C GLU A 264 -0.75 -7.64 13.68
N ILE A 265 -0.55 -8.52 14.66
CA ILE A 265 -0.68 -8.18 16.08
C ILE A 265 0.41 -7.16 16.46
N TRP A 266 1.67 -7.48 16.18
CA TRP A 266 2.80 -6.63 16.54
C TRP A 266 2.72 -5.27 15.87
N SER A 267 2.34 -5.21 14.59
CA SER A 267 2.19 -3.93 13.89
C SER A 267 1.07 -3.06 14.45
N SER A 268 -0.05 -3.68 14.84
CA SER A 268 -1.18 -2.99 15.47
C SER A 268 -0.85 -2.41 16.85
N PHE A 269 0.06 -3.05 17.61
CA PHE A 269 0.42 -2.60 18.95
C PHE A 269 1.69 -1.74 19.01
N PHE A 270 2.65 -1.95 18.10
CA PHE A 270 3.99 -1.41 18.24
C PHE A 270 4.52 -0.68 17.00
N ARG A 271 3.86 -0.72 15.83
CA ARG A 271 4.35 -0.06 14.60
C ARG A 271 3.56 1.19 14.21
N LEU A 272 3.19 1.99 15.20
CA LEU A 272 2.64 3.32 14.98
C LEU A 272 3.66 4.33 15.49
N TYR A 273 4.61 4.66 14.62
CA TYR A 273 5.64 5.66 14.88
C TYR A 273 5.51 6.86 13.95
N PRO A 274 4.33 7.49 13.76
CA PRO A 274 4.26 8.66 12.89
C PRO A 274 5.20 9.74 13.46
N CYS A 275 6.32 9.95 12.76
CA CYS A 275 7.27 11.01 13.05
C CYS A 275 7.92 10.96 14.44
N SER A 276 8.09 9.76 15.00
CA SER A 276 8.79 9.56 16.28
C SER A 276 10.24 9.07 16.14
N ILE A 277 10.56 8.39 15.03
CA ILE A 277 11.89 7.85 14.74
C ILE A 277 12.22 8.22 13.29
N ASP A 278 13.43 8.65 12.98
CA ASP A 278 13.75 9.11 11.63
C ASP A 278 13.66 7.98 10.57
N LEU A 279 14.71 7.17 10.46
CA LEU A 279 14.71 5.92 9.70
C LEU A 279 14.76 4.73 10.66
N VAL A 280 13.92 3.74 10.40
CA VAL A 280 13.93 2.46 11.13
C VAL A 280 14.56 1.41 10.22
N PRO A 281 15.72 0.81 10.59
CA PRO A 281 16.32 -0.24 9.78
C PRO A 281 15.47 -1.50 9.83
N VAL A 282 15.26 -2.11 8.67
CA VAL A 282 14.42 -3.30 8.51
C VAL A 282 15.00 -4.22 7.45
N ARG A 283 14.60 -5.49 7.46
CA ARG A 283 14.92 -6.44 6.39
C ARG A 283 13.98 -6.33 5.21
N SER A 284 12.74 -5.89 5.43
CA SER A 284 11.76 -5.63 4.39
C SER A 284 10.60 -4.79 4.94
N CYS A 285 9.99 -3.97 4.08
CA CYS A 285 8.76 -3.23 4.32
C CYS A 285 8.12 -2.89 2.97
N PHE A 286 6.88 -2.43 2.94
CA PHE A 286 6.31 -1.85 1.71
C PHE A 286 5.22 -0.84 2.04
N SER A 287 4.11 -1.31 2.63
CA SER A 287 3.03 -0.46 3.17
C SER A 287 2.49 0.56 2.17
N GLY A 288 2.35 0.13 0.92
CA GLY A 288 1.74 0.89 -0.16
C GLY A 288 2.74 1.63 -1.05
N ALA A 289 3.94 1.98 -0.59
CA ALA A 289 4.98 2.50 -1.48
C ALA A 289 6.42 2.29 -0.99
N THR A 290 7.37 2.21 -1.92
CA THR A 290 8.81 2.14 -1.60
C THR A 290 9.64 2.83 -2.67
N PHE A 291 10.55 3.70 -2.22
CA PHE A 291 11.64 4.24 -3.03
C PHE A 291 12.80 3.27 -3.07
N TYR A 292 13.29 2.99 -4.27
CA TYR A 292 14.51 2.23 -4.52
C TYR A 292 15.48 3.12 -5.28
N ARG A 293 16.78 2.96 -4.99
CA ARG A 293 17.78 3.35 -5.97
C ARG A 293 17.70 2.41 -7.16
N TYR A 294 17.66 2.96 -8.37
CA TYR A 294 17.68 2.15 -9.58
C TYR A 294 18.89 1.21 -9.61
N SER A 295 20.07 1.72 -9.25
CA SER A 295 21.31 0.94 -9.19
C SER A 295 21.25 -0.25 -8.23
N SER A 296 20.43 -0.17 -7.17
CA SER A 296 20.31 -1.22 -6.17
C SER A 296 19.38 -2.36 -6.59
N ILE A 297 18.46 -2.13 -7.54
CA ILE A 297 17.51 -3.15 -8.00
C ILE A 297 17.63 -3.52 -9.48
N LYS A 298 18.48 -2.84 -10.25
CA LYS A 298 18.81 -3.21 -11.64
C LYS A 298 19.27 -4.66 -11.72
N GLY A 299 18.68 -5.44 -12.62
CA GLY A 299 19.01 -6.86 -12.82
C GLY A 299 18.41 -7.80 -11.76
N LYS A 300 17.66 -7.27 -10.78
CA LYS A 300 17.04 -8.07 -9.71
C LYS A 300 15.56 -8.32 -10.02
N ARG A 301 14.97 -9.30 -9.34
CA ARG A 301 13.59 -9.75 -9.57
C ARG A 301 12.85 -9.98 -8.27
N TYR A 302 11.56 -9.68 -8.30
CA TYR A 302 10.63 -10.16 -7.29
C TYR A 302 10.59 -11.68 -7.35
N ARG A 303 10.49 -12.32 -6.17
CA ARG A 303 10.41 -13.78 -6.05
C ARG A 303 9.61 -14.14 -4.81
N THR A 304 9.04 -15.32 -4.83
CA THR A 304 8.41 -15.95 -3.67
C THR A 304 8.92 -17.38 -3.52
N TYR A 305 8.84 -17.91 -2.32
CA TYR A 305 9.14 -19.29 -1.98
C TYR A 305 8.43 -19.64 -0.67
N LEU A 306 8.36 -20.93 -0.34
CA LEU A 306 7.76 -21.37 0.92
C LEU A 306 8.76 -21.28 2.06
N ASP A 307 8.35 -20.69 3.18
CA ASP A 307 9.14 -20.65 4.40
C ASP A 307 9.17 -22.00 5.15
N SER A 308 9.80 -22.03 6.32
CA SER A 308 9.86 -23.23 7.18
C SER A 308 8.48 -23.74 7.66
N TYR A 309 7.46 -22.88 7.61
CA TYR A 309 6.08 -23.21 7.98
C TYR A 309 5.20 -23.50 6.76
N LYS A 310 5.81 -23.66 5.56
CA LYS A 310 5.13 -23.87 4.28
C LYS A 310 4.18 -22.73 3.89
N GLN A 311 4.48 -21.51 4.34
CA GLN A 311 3.76 -20.30 3.93
C GLN A 311 4.53 -19.60 2.81
N PRO A 312 3.88 -19.15 1.73
CA PRO A 312 4.55 -18.36 0.70
C PRO A 312 5.05 -17.07 1.34
N ILE A 313 6.27 -16.64 1.03
CA ILE A 313 6.82 -15.35 1.46
C ILE A 313 6.38 -14.23 0.52
N CYS A 314 6.16 -13.03 1.06
CA CYS A 314 5.82 -11.86 0.25
C CYS A 314 6.87 -11.58 -0.83
N GLU A 315 6.44 -11.18 -2.01
CA GLU A 315 7.33 -10.87 -3.13
C GLU A 315 8.27 -9.70 -2.84
N HIS A 316 7.81 -8.71 -2.06
CA HIS A 316 8.65 -7.59 -1.60
C HIS A 316 9.81 -8.09 -0.73
N VAL A 317 9.52 -9.04 0.17
CA VAL A 317 10.54 -9.69 1.00
C VAL A 317 11.56 -10.38 0.10
N GLY A 318 11.11 -11.14 -0.91
CA GLY A 318 12.01 -11.85 -1.82
C GLY A 318 12.93 -10.93 -2.62
N LEU A 319 12.46 -9.72 -2.99
CA LEU A 319 13.30 -8.67 -3.57
C LEU A 319 14.26 -8.08 -2.52
N HIS A 320 13.78 -7.70 -1.34
CA HIS A 320 14.58 -7.04 -0.31
C HIS A 320 15.69 -7.90 0.27
N GLU A 321 15.55 -9.22 0.25
CA GLU A 321 16.64 -10.15 0.61
C GLU A 321 17.88 -10.04 -0.30
N THR A 322 17.76 -9.36 -1.44
CA THR A 322 18.89 -9.05 -2.33
C THR A 322 19.52 -7.67 -2.07
N LEU A 323 18.97 -6.91 -1.12
CA LEU A 323 19.42 -5.56 -0.75
C LEU A 323 20.17 -5.58 0.59
N ASN A 324 20.99 -4.58 0.83
CA ASN A 324 21.80 -4.46 2.05
C ASN A 324 21.18 -3.49 3.05
N LYS A 325 20.72 -2.32 2.58
CA LYS A 325 20.24 -1.22 3.43
C LYS A 325 18.81 -0.82 3.08
N VAL A 326 17.86 -1.40 3.81
CA VAL A 326 16.43 -1.10 3.69
C VAL A 326 15.93 -0.42 4.95
N TYR A 327 15.18 0.66 4.78
CA TYR A 327 14.62 1.44 5.88
C TYR A 327 13.13 1.67 5.71
N LEU A 328 12.43 1.77 6.84
CA LEU A 328 11.12 2.40 6.92
C LEU A 328 11.32 3.88 7.30
N ASN A 329 10.82 4.81 6.49
CA ASN A 329 10.79 6.22 6.88
C ASN A 329 9.48 6.51 7.61
N SER A 330 9.58 6.80 8.90
CA SER A 330 8.37 7.02 9.73
C SER A 330 7.62 8.30 9.37
N GLU A 331 8.30 9.23 8.69
CA GLU A 331 7.76 10.49 8.19
C GLU A 331 7.05 10.34 6.83
N MET A 332 7.35 9.27 6.07
CA MET A 332 6.70 8.99 4.78
C MET A 332 5.32 8.35 4.98
N ILE A 333 4.39 9.14 5.51
CA ILE A 333 3.04 8.70 5.84
C ILE A 333 2.20 8.60 4.57
N LEU A 334 1.68 7.39 4.33
CA LEU A 334 0.61 7.14 3.38
C LEU A 334 -0.66 6.81 4.16
N TYR A 335 -1.56 7.78 4.27
CA TYR A 335 -2.82 7.56 4.97
C TYR A 335 -3.84 6.93 4.02
N VAL A 336 -4.09 5.63 4.19
CA VAL A 336 -5.02 4.88 3.34
C VAL A 336 -6.45 5.11 3.82
N ILE A 337 -7.30 5.59 2.92
CA ILE A 337 -8.70 5.92 3.15
C ILE A 337 -9.60 4.76 2.74
N LYS A 338 -9.28 4.15 1.61
CA LYS A 338 -9.97 2.99 1.04
C LYS A 338 -8.89 2.02 0.57
N ASN A 339 -9.07 0.75 0.91
CA ASN A 339 -8.24 -0.35 0.47
C ASN A 339 -9.17 -1.37 -0.15
N ASP A 340 -9.15 -1.46 -1.49
CA ASP A 340 -9.99 -2.39 -2.26
C ASP A 340 -9.23 -3.66 -2.69
N ALA A 341 -8.02 -3.88 -2.15
CA ALA A 341 -7.11 -4.96 -2.50
C ALA A 341 -7.53 -6.36 -2.01
#